data_AF-A0A1M4E9U6-F1
#
_entry.id   AF-A0A1M4E9U6-F1
#
_cell.length_a   1.000
_cell.length_b   1.000
_cell.length_c   1.000
_cell.angle_alpha   90.00
_cell.angle_beta   90.00
_cell.angle_gamma   90.00
#
_symmetry.space_group_name_H-M   'P 1'
#
loop_
_entity.id
_entity.type
_entity.pdbx_description
1 polymer ?
#
loop_
_entity_poly.entity_id
_entity_poly.type
_entity_poly.pdbx_seq_one_letter_code
_entity_poly.pdbx_strand_id
1 'polypeptide(L)' 'MRFIVDLEYGADGVHGQVTREGRDLPEPFHGWLDLLRVLEAPYSRGNPWDEP' A
#
# COMPACT_ATOMS: atom_id res chain seq x y z
N MET A 1 11.65 -5.06 2.61
CA MET A 1 10.68 -4.21 1.90
C MET A 1 10.23 -3.16 2.88
N ARG A 2 10.62 -1.89 2.65
CA ARG A 2 10.34 -0.78 3.55
C ARG A 2 9.22 0.08 2.99
N PHE A 3 8.38 0.57 3.89
CA PHE A 3 7.32 1.52 3.60
C PHE A 3 7.46 2.75 4.51
N ILE A 4 7.07 3.89 3.99
CA ILE A 4 6.75 5.08 4.78
C ILE A 4 5.23 5.18 4.77
N VAL A 5 4.63 5.34 5.94
CA VAL A 5 3.17 5.43 6.10
C VAL A 5 2.88 6.77 6.78
N ASP A 6 2.22 7.66 6.05
CA ASP A 6 1.62 8.86 6.61
C ASP A 6 0.17 8.53 6.93
N LEU A 7 -0.20 8.62 8.21
CA LEU A 7 -1.48 8.18 8.72
C LEU A 7 -2.13 9.28 9.57
N GLU A 8 -3.41 9.52 9.32
CA GLU A 8 -4.26 10.38 10.12
C GLU A 8 -5.47 9.59 10.64
N TYR A 9 -5.87 9.89 11.89
CA TYR A 9 -7.07 9.34 12.51
C TYR A 9 -8.11 10.45 12.69
N GLY A 10 -9.23 10.33 11.98
CA GLY A 10 -10.31 11.31 11.99
C GLY A 10 -11.66 10.72 12.37
N ALA A 11 -12.71 11.53 12.24
CA ALA A 11 -14.09 11.13 12.53
C ALA A 11 -14.57 9.95 11.67
N ASP A 12 -14.08 9.85 10.43
CA ASP A 12 -14.43 8.79 9.47
C ASP A 12 -13.45 7.60 9.54
N GLY A 13 -12.59 7.57 10.56
CA GLY A 13 -11.60 6.54 10.78
C GLY A 13 -10.22 6.89 10.21
N VAL A 14 -9.51 5.85 9.81
CA VAL A 14 -8.08 5.90 9.47
C VAL A 14 -7.91 6.14 7.98
N HIS A 15 -7.07 7.08 7.60
CA HIS A 15 -6.76 7.35 6.20
C HIS A 15 -5.33 7.88 6.07
N GLY A 16 -4.81 7.89 4.85
CA GLY A 16 -3.47 8.37 4.62
C GLY A 16 -2.90 7.90 3.29
N GLN A 17 -1.57 7.84 3.23
CA GLN A 17 -0.84 7.41 2.05
C GLN A 17 0.36 6.53 2.43
N VAL A 18 0.68 5.58 1.56
CA VAL A 18 1.84 4.70 1.68
C VAL A 18 2.82 5.01 0.56
N THR A 19 4.08 5.29 0.92
CA THR A 19 5.17 5.35 -0.05
C THR A 19 6.03 4.11 0.08
N ARG A 20 6.16 3.36 -1.01
CA ARG A 20 7.01 2.16 -1.09
C ARG A 20 8.41 2.55 -1.50
N GLU A 21 9.41 1.94 -0.87
CA GLU A 21 10.80 2.07 -1.30
C GLU A 21 10.95 1.65 -2.78
N GLY A 22 11.48 2.56 -3.61
CA GLY A 22 11.64 2.37 -5.05
C GLY A 22 10.43 2.79 -5.90
N ARG A 23 9.39 3.41 -5.32
CA ARG A 23 8.27 4.05 -6.04
C ARG A 23 8.29 5.55 -5.75
N ASP A 24 8.14 6.36 -6.80
CA ASP A 24 8.14 7.83 -6.67
C ASP A 24 6.76 8.40 -6.28
N LEU A 25 5.71 7.59 -6.33
CA LEU A 25 4.33 8.02 -6.08
C LEU A 25 3.74 7.36 -4.83
N PRO A 26 3.23 8.15 -3.87
CA PRO A 26 2.43 7.64 -2.75
C PRO A 26 1.09 7.05 -3.22
N GLU A 27 0.65 5.99 -2.56
CA GLU A 27 -0.64 5.33 -2.78
C GLU A 27 -1.59 5.64 -1.62
N PRO A 28 -2.76 6.27 -1.87
CA PRO A 28 -3.71 6.60 -0.82
C PRO A 28 -4.43 5.35 -0.29
N PHE A 29 -4.86 5.38 0.96
CA PHE A 29 -5.71 4.33 1.55
C PHE A 29 -6.81 4.93 2.45
N HIS A 30 -7.94 4.22 2.52
CA HIS A 30 -9.06 4.55 3.40
C HIS A 30 -9.45 3.32 4.27
N GLY A 31 -9.03 3.37 5.52
CA GLY A 31 -9.28 2.35 6.54
C GLY A 31 -8.18 1.29 6.63
N TRP A 32 -8.22 0.52 7.72
CA TRP A 32 -7.21 -0.49 8.02
C TRP A 32 -7.13 -1.61 6.97
N LEU A 33 -8.27 -2.03 6.42
CA LEU A 33 -8.31 -3.09 5.41
C LEU A 33 -7.66 -2.65 4.10
N ASP A 34 -7.84 -1.39 3.72
CA ASP A 34 -7.25 -0.82 2.52
C ASP A 34 -5.74 -0.65 2.68
N LEU A 35 -5.30 -0.18 3.86
CA LEU A 35 -3.88 -0.16 4.21
C LEU A 35 -3.24 -1.55 4.09
N LEU A 36 -3.87 -2.59 4.67
CA LEU A 36 -3.36 -3.96 4.58
C LEU A 36 -3.25 -4.43 3.13
N ARG A 37 -4.24 -4.13 2.28
CA ARG A 37 -4.19 -4.46 0.85
C ARG A 37 -3.01 -3.79 0.14
N VAL A 38 -2.75 -2.52 0.42
CA VAL A 38 -1.60 -1.79 -0.15
C VAL A 38 -0.26 -2.38 0.31
N LEU A 39 -0.18 -2.81 1.58
CA LEU A 39 1.02 -3.42 2.15
C LEU A 39 1.26 -4.87 1.66
N GLU A 40 0.18 -5.61 1.44
CA GLU A 40 0.19 -7.00 0.94
C GLU A 40 0.31 -7.09 -0.58
N ALA A 41 -0.04 -6.01 -1.31
CA ALA A 41 0.02 -5.96 -2.76
C ALA A 41 1.40 -6.44 -3.22
N PRO A 42 1.47 -7.59 -3.94
CA PRO A 42 2.74 -8.18 -4.30
C PRO A 42 3.56 -7.13 -5.04
N TYR A 43 4.87 -7.05 -4.74
CA TYR A 43 5.78 -6.49 -5.75
C TYR A 43 5.41 -7.26 -7.01
N SER A 44 4.88 -6.63 -8.06
CA SER A 44 4.78 -7.24 -9.37
C SER A 44 6.20 -7.45 -9.92
N ARG A 45 6.99 -8.28 -9.24
CA ARG A 45 7.87 -9.24 -9.89
C ARG A 45 6.87 -10.26 -10.42
N GLY A 46 6.81 -10.40 -11.75
CA GLY A 46 5.75 -11.10 -12.48
C GLY A 46 5.17 -12.29 -11.73
N ASN A 47 3.84 -12.42 -11.79
CA ASN A 47 3.13 -13.59 -11.32
C ASN A 47 3.89 -14.85 -11.77
N PRO A 48 4.41 -15.69 -10.85
CA PRO A 48 5.16 -16.89 -11.19
C PRO A 48 4.33 -17.92 -11.97
N TRP A 49 3.03 -17.66 -12.10
CA TRP A 49 2.03 -18.50 -12.76
C TRP A 49 1.50 -17.88 -14.06
N ASP A 50 2.08 -16.79 -14.55
CA ASP A 50 1.77 -16.18 -15.87
C ASP A 50 2.60 -16.78 -17.03
N GLU A 51 3.14 -18.00 -16.87
CA GLU A 51 3.67 -18.80 -17.99
C GLU A 51 3.20 -20.27 -17.85
N PRO A 52 2.92 -20.98 -18.96
CA PRO A 52 3.16 -20.64 -20.37
C PRO A 52 1.89 -20.32 -21.20
#